data_AF-A0AAT9TLX0-F1
#
_entry.id   AF-A0AAT9TLX0-F1
#
_cell.length_a   1.000
_cell.length_b   1.000
_cell.length_c   1.000
_cell.angle_alpha   90.00
_cell.angle_beta   90.00
_cell.angle_gamma   90.00
#
_symmetry.space_group_name_H-M   'P 1'
#
loop_
_entity.id
_entity.type
_entity.pdbx_description
1 polymer ?
#
loop_
_entity_poly.entity_id
_entity_poly.type
_entity_poly.pdbx_seq_one_letter_code
_entity_poly.pdbx_strand_id
1 'polypeptide(L)'
;MTDGSSYASNPEYLPSFMNDPHDDDGSQVVKLNLAENDELTAAGLSRFPAGTGDVIDFTTIRYEERLWWDDEEHGVRMAVELLSSYVQRDERVAIIWGNYAMPTVVMPAEVAVRHARDILDAGPHFWIHPLGGPALIECLMDGQVTIVTIPSG
;
A
#
# COMPACT_ATOMS: atom_id res chain seq x y z
N MET A 1 21.64 12.05 18.46
CA MET A 1 22.24 11.74 17.15
C MET A 1 21.07 11.69 16.21
N THR A 2 21.04 12.51 15.18
CA THR A 2 19.94 12.54 14.21
C THR A 2 19.91 11.20 13.48
N ASP A 3 18.97 10.33 13.84
CA ASP A 3 18.60 9.18 13.01
C ASP A 3 18.15 9.75 11.67
N GLY A 4 19.04 9.69 10.68
CA GLY A 4 18.71 10.01 9.31
C GLY A 4 17.71 8.95 8.87
N SER A 5 16.43 9.27 8.96
CA SER A 5 15.36 8.38 8.51
C SER A 5 15.67 7.94 7.09
N SER A 6 15.80 6.63 6.88
CA SER A 6 15.96 6.02 5.54
C SER A 6 14.69 6.14 4.70
N TYR A 7 13.64 6.74 5.26
CA TYR A 7 12.38 6.97 4.58
C TYR A 7 12.58 7.79 3.30
N ALA A 8 11.99 7.30 2.21
CA ALA A 8 12.02 7.97 0.92
C ALA A 8 13.44 8.29 0.42
N SER A 9 14.44 7.47 0.75
CA SER A 9 15.81 7.66 0.28
C SER A 9 15.97 7.38 -1.21
N ASN A 10 15.09 6.56 -1.80
CA ASN A 10 15.15 6.09 -3.19
C ASN A 10 13.80 6.29 -3.91
N PRO A 11 13.26 7.52 -4.00
CA PRO A 11 11.97 7.79 -4.64
C PRO A 11 11.97 7.50 -6.15
N GLU A 12 13.14 7.43 -6.79
CA GLU A 12 13.31 7.08 -8.20
C GLU A 12 12.93 5.64 -8.54
N TYR A 13 12.79 4.76 -7.53
CA TYR A 13 12.32 3.39 -7.74
C TYR A 13 10.80 3.26 -7.78
N LEU A 14 10.05 4.31 -7.48
CA LEU A 14 8.62 4.31 -7.72
C LEU A 14 8.34 4.18 -9.24
N PRO A 15 7.21 3.55 -9.61
CA PRO A 15 6.70 3.57 -10.98
C PRO A 15 6.70 4.96 -11.60
N SER A 16 6.92 5.01 -12.92
CA SER A 16 7.02 6.28 -13.67
C SER A 16 5.80 7.18 -13.48
N PHE A 17 4.59 6.61 -13.45
CA PHE A 17 3.35 7.38 -13.25
C PHE A 17 3.31 8.07 -11.86
N MET A 18 3.88 7.46 -10.83
CA MET A 18 3.99 8.08 -9.49
C MET A 18 5.08 9.16 -9.43
N ASN A 19 5.96 9.19 -10.43
CA ASN A 19 7.02 10.16 -10.59
C ASN A 19 6.69 11.24 -11.62
N ASP A 20 5.53 11.20 -12.26
CA ASP A 20 5.12 12.17 -13.27
C ASP A 20 4.77 13.52 -12.60
N PRO A 21 5.59 14.58 -12.79
CA PRO A 21 5.31 15.89 -12.22
C PRO A 21 4.23 16.66 -12.99
N HIS A 22 3.87 16.20 -14.19
CA HIS A 22 2.90 16.86 -15.05
C HIS A 22 1.47 16.39 -14.81
N ASP A 23 1.31 15.25 -14.12
CA ASP A 23 0.01 14.63 -13.88
C ASP A 23 -0.75 14.41 -15.21
N ASP A 24 -0.03 13.99 -16.26
CA ASP A 24 -0.56 13.95 -17.63
C ASP A 24 -1.74 12.96 -17.77
N ASP A 25 -1.84 12.00 -16.86
CA ASP A 25 -2.92 11.02 -16.76
C ASP A 25 -3.97 11.32 -15.67
N GLY A 26 -3.83 12.46 -14.99
CA GLY A 26 -4.68 12.88 -13.86
C GLY A 26 -4.58 11.96 -12.64
N SER A 27 -3.45 11.27 -12.48
CA SER A 27 -3.16 10.35 -11.37
C SER A 27 -3.20 11.00 -9.98
N GLN A 28 -3.01 12.32 -9.88
CA GLN A 28 -3.07 13.11 -8.64
C GLN A 28 -2.27 12.47 -7.49
N VAL A 29 -1.13 11.86 -7.81
CA VAL A 29 -0.29 11.15 -6.85
C VAL A 29 0.35 12.15 -5.88
N VAL A 30 0.17 11.88 -4.59
CA VAL A 30 0.80 12.65 -3.51
C VAL A 30 1.81 11.75 -2.81
N LYS A 31 3.09 12.15 -2.79
CA LYS A 31 4.12 11.48 -2.00
C LYS A 31 4.12 12.08 -0.61
N LEU A 32 3.94 11.25 0.41
CA LEU A 32 3.97 11.70 1.78
C LEU A 32 5.41 11.98 2.22
N ASN A 33 5.59 13.03 3.01
CA ASN A 33 6.82 13.21 3.78
C ASN A 33 6.82 12.30 5.02
N LEU A 34 7.94 12.25 5.74
CA LEU A 34 8.09 11.38 6.92
C LEU A 34 7.00 11.63 7.98
N ALA A 35 6.69 12.88 8.30
CA ALA A 35 5.69 13.19 9.32
C ALA A 35 4.28 12.76 8.91
N GLU A 36 3.90 13.00 7.64
CA GLU A 36 2.62 12.56 7.09
C GLU A 36 2.50 11.03 7.05
N ASN A 37 3.60 10.34 6.73
CA ASN A 37 3.67 8.88 6.78
C ASN A 37 3.52 8.34 8.21
N ASP A 38 4.19 8.96 9.18
CA ASP A 38 4.11 8.55 10.58
C ASP A 38 2.69 8.74 11.11
N GLU A 39 2.00 9.82 10.74
CA GLU A 39 0.59 10.03 11.08
C GLU A 39 -0.32 8.97 10.46
N LEU A 40 -0.14 8.67 9.17
CA LEU A 40 -0.91 7.64 8.46
C LEU A 40 -0.69 6.24 9.06
N THR A 41 0.56 5.87 9.30
CA THR A 41 0.91 4.54 9.84
C THR A 41 0.41 4.39 11.29
N ALA A 42 0.50 5.43 12.12
CA ALA A 42 -0.08 5.43 13.46
C ALA A 42 -1.61 5.22 13.49
N ALA A 43 -2.31 5.70 12.46
CA ALA A 43 -3.74 5.51 12.30
C ALA A 43 -4.11 4.13 11.72
N GLY A 44 -3.20 3.48 11.00
CA GLY A 44 -3.42 2.20 10.30
C GLY A 44 -2.42 1.13 10.68
N LEU A 45 -1.34 0.99 9.90
CA LEU A 45 -0.38 -0.12 9.98
C LEU A 45 0.18 -0.36 11.38
N SER A 46 0.54 0.69 12.13
CA SER A 46 1.10 0.58 13.49
C SER A 46 0.09 0.15 14.56
N ARG A 47 -1.20 -0.02 14.20
CA ARG A 47 -2.21 -0.61 15.08
C ARG A 47 -2.09 -2.13 15.18
N PHE A 48 -1.32 -2.74 14.29
CA PHE A 48 -1.10 -4.18 14.27
C PHE A 48 0.23 -4.54 14.94
N PRO A 49 0.31 -5.70 15.63
CA PRO A 49 1.59 -6.20 16.12
C PRO A 49 2.52 -6.50 14.94
N ALA A 50 3.79 -6.10 15.08
CA ALA A 50 4.81 -6.44 14.09
C ALA A 50 5.25 -7.90 14.24
N GLY A 51 5.37 -8.59 13.11
CA GLY A 51 5.91 -9.93 13.01
C GLY A 51 7.44 -9.96 12.91
N THR A 52 7.96 -11.05 12.35
CA THR A 52 9.39 -11.14 12.01
C THR A 52 9.63 -10.45 10.67
N GLY A 53 10.47 -9.42 10.65
CA GLY A 53 10.63 -8.53 9.48
C GLY A 53 9.57 -7.43 9.49
N ASP A 54 9.30 -6.84 8.34
CA ASP A 54 8.36 -5.72 8.24
C ASP A 54 6.89 -6.16 8.12
N VAL A 55 6.52 -7.41 8.36
CA VAL A 55 5.13 -7.92 8.15
C VAL A 55 4.26 -7.81 9.39
N ILE A 56 2.94 -7.93 9.22
CA ILE A 56 1.98 -8.01 10.34
C ILE A 56 2.02 -9.41 11.01
N ASP A 57 2.02 -9.46 12.34
CA ASP A 57 1.91 -10.71 13.10
C ASP A 57 0.45 -11.20 13.16
N PHE A 58 0.10 -12.12 12.25
CA PHE A 58 -1.20 -12.79 12.24
C PHE A 58 -1.35 -13.95 13.23
N THR A 59 -0.36 -14.24 14.09
CA THR A 59 -0.52 -15.29 15.12
C THR A 59 -1.42 -14.83 16.27
N THR A 60 -1.52 -13.52 16.47
CA THR A 60 -2.23 -12.90 17.60
C THR A 60 -3.45 -12.08 17.21
N ILE A 61 -3.70 -11.88 15.91
CA ILE A 61 -4.84 -11.13 15.37
C ILE A 61 -5.62 -11.95 14.33
N ARG A 62 -6.88 -11.60 14.11
CA ARG A 62 -7.69 -12.19 13.04
C ARG A 62 -7.55 -11.36 11.75
N TYR A 63 -7.50 -12.05 10.62
CA TYR A 63 -7.69 -11.46 9.30
C TYR A 63 -9.08 -11.80 8.78
N GLU A 64 -9.60 -10.96 7.88
CA GLU A 64 -10.91 -11.18 7.25
C GLU A 64 -10.79 -12.26 6.16
N GLU A 65 -9.79 -12.10 5.30
CA GLU A 65 -9.56 -12.96 4.16
C GLU A 65 -8.07 -13.11 3.87
N ARG A 66 -7.69 -14.27 3.35
CA ARG A 66 -6.34 -14.52 2.85
C ARG A 66 -6.42 -15.23 1.52
N LEU A 67 -5.80 -14.61 0.52
CA LEU A 67 -5.79 -15.02 -0.87
C LEU A 67 -4.36 -15.30 -1.32
N TRP A 68 -4.23 -15.99 -2.44
CA TRP A 68 -2.97 -16.17 -3.16
C TRP A 68 -3.21 -15.91 -4.64
N TRP A 69 -2.38 -15.09 -5.25
CA TRP A 69 -2.32 -15.07 -6.72
C TRP A 69 -1.42 -16.20 -7.22
N ASP A 70 -1.86 -16.89 -8.28
CA ASP A 70 -1.14 -18.03 -8.85
C ASP A 70 -0.01 -17.59 -9.79
N ASP A 71 -0.23 -16.47 -10.46
CA ASP A 71 0.67 -15.84 -11.42
C ASP A 71 0.44 -14.32 -11.44
N GLU A 72 1.27 -13.61 -12.20
CA GLU A 72 1.25 -12.15 -12.31
C GLU A 72 -0.10 -11.61 -12.83
N GLU A 73 -0.70 -12.26 -13.84
CA GLU A 73 -1.98 -11.84 -14.41
C GLU A 73 -3.14 -12.06 -13.41
N HIS A 74 -3.08 -13.13 -12.63
CA HIS A 74 -4.00 -13.33 -11.52
C HIS A 74 -3.80 -12.25 -10.45
N GLY A 75 -2.56 -11.89 -10.12
CA GLY A 75 -2.25 -10.82 -9.15
C GLY A 75 -2.85 -9.48 -9.57
N VAL A 76 -2.68 -9.09 -10.83
CA VAL A 76 -3.27 -7.87 -11.38
C VAL A 76 -4.79 -7.90 -11.30
N ARG A 77 -5.44 -8.99 -11.77
CA ARG A 77 -6.90 -9.12 -11.71
C ARG A 77 -7.42 -9.03 -10.27
N MET A 78 -6.75 -9.71 -9.34
CA MET A 78 -7.11 -9.70 -7.93
C MET A 78 -6.98 -8.29 -7.33
N ALA A 79 -5.89 -7.58 -7.60
CA ALA A 79 -5.72 -6.20 -7.16
C ALA A 79 -6.84 -5.29 -7.69
N VAL A 80 -7.20 -5.44 -8.97
CA VAL A 80 -8.34 -4.70 -9.58
C VAL A 80 -9.66 -5.02 -8.87
N GLU A 81 -9.95 -6.30 -8.64
CA GLU A 81 -11.17 -6.74 -7.97
C GLU A 81 -11.27 -6.19 -6.54
N LEU A 82 -10.19 -6.32 -5.75
CA LEU A 82 -10.10 -5.81 -4.38
C LEU A 82 -10.31 -4.29 -4.33
N LEU A 83 -9.70 -3.56 -5.26
CA LEU A 83 -9.75 -2.10 -5.29
C LEU A 83 -11.05 -1.54 -5.85
N SER A 84 -11.81 -2.32 -6.63
CA SER A 84 -13.02 -1.87 -7.34
C SER A 84 -14.08 -1.27 -6.40
N SER A 85 -14.21 -1.80 -5.18
CA SER A 85 -15.18 -1.31 -4.20
C SER A 85 -14.85 0.10 -3.69
N TYR A 86 -13.55 0.44 -3.60
CA TYR A 86 -13.07 1.76 -3.20
C TYR A 86 -13.17 2.76 -4.36
N VAL A 87 -13.03 2.30 -5.61
CA VAL A 87 -13.32 3.12 -6.80
C VAL A 87 -14.77 3.59 -6.82
N GLN A 88 -15.72 2.69 -6.54
CA GLN A 88 -17.15 3.04 -6.50
C GLN A 88 -17.49 4.10 -5.44
N ARG A 89 -16.62 4.26 -4.44
CA ARG A 89 -16.77 5.20 -3.33
C ARG A 89 -15.97 6.48 -3.53
N ASP A 90 -15.28 6.64 -4.67
CA ASP A 90 -14.37 7.75 -4.96
C ASP A 90 -13.30 7.94 -3.87
N GLU A 91 -12.84 6.81 -3.29
CA GLU A 91 -11.86 6.83 -2.21
C GLU A 91 -10.43 6.93 -2.75
N ARG A 92 -9.54 7.46 -1.91
CA ARG A 92 -8.10 7.43 -2.15
C ARG A 92 -7.49 6.21 -1.47
N VAL A 93 -6.39 5.71 -2.01
CA VAL A 93 -5.61 4.63 -1.42
C VAL A 93 -4.18 5.10 -1.15
N ALA A 94 -3.61 4.65 -0.04
CA ALA A 94 -2.20 4.76 0.27
C ALA A 94 -1.48 3.45 -0.10
N ILE A 95 -0.33 3.54 -0.76
CA ILE A 95 0.61 2.42 -0.95
C ILE A 95 1.80 2.64 -0.04
N ILE A 96 2.02 1.73 0.90
CA ILE A 96 3.10 1.78 1.90
C ILE A 96 4.09 0.66 1.59
N TRP A 97 5.34 0.99 1.30
CA TRP A 97 6.35 -0.02 0.92
C TRP A 97 7.06 -0.58 2.16
N GLY A 98 7.20 -1.90 2.25
CA GLY A 98 7.81 -2.59 3.39
C GLY A 98 9.24 -2.14 3.71
N ASN A 99 9.99 -1.70 2.70
CA ASN A 99 11.38 -1.26 2.88
C ASN A 99 11.52 0.21 3.33
N TYR A 100 10.43 1.00 3.30
CA TYR A 100 10.38 2.45 3.54
C TYR A 100 11.34 3.33 2.71
N ALA A 101 12.24 2.75 1.90
CA ALA A 101 13.17 3.47 1.04
C ALA A 101 12.43 4.20 -0.09
N MET A 102 11.28 3.69 -0.51
CA MET A 102 10.32 4.40 -1.36
C MET A 102 9.29 5.13 -0.49
N PRO A 103 8.91 6.37 -0.82
CA PRO A 103 7.89 7.08 -0.05
C PRO A 103 6.53 6.40 -0.21
N THR A 104 5.71 6.54 0.82
CA THR A 104 4.28 6.23 0.76
C THR A 104 3.62 7.19 -0.23
N VAL A 105 2.80 6.65 -1.12
CA VAL A 105 2.06 7.42 -2.12
C VAL A 105 0.56 7.33 -1.86
N VAL A 106 -0.15 8.43 -2.05
CA VAL A 106 -1.61 8.50 -1.98
C VAL A 106 -2.16 8.91 -3.33
N MET A 107 -3.14 8.17 -3.84
CA MET A 107 -3.78 8.43 -5.13
C MET A 107 -5.25 8.01 -5.12
N PRO A 108 -6.09 8.47 -6.06
CA PRO A 108 -7.41 7.91 -6.27
C PRO A 108 -7.35 6.39 -6.49
N ALA A 109 -8.33 5.63 -5.95
CA ALA A 109 -8.38 4.18 -6.13
C ALA A 109 -8.42 3.77 -7.61
N GLU A 110 -9.05 4.58 -8.47
CA GLU A 110 -9.12 4.33 -9.92
C GLU A 110 -7.73 4.29 -10.56
N VAL A 111 -6.83 5.16 -10.10
CA VAL A 111 -5.45 5.25 -10.58
C VAL A 111 -4.68 4.00 -10.15
N ALA A 112 -4.85 3.57 -8.90
CA ALA A 112 -4.24 2.32 -8.43
C ALA A 112 -4.76 1.10 -9.19
N VAL A 113 -6.04 1.06 -9.57
CA VAL A 113 -6.60 0.01 -10.44
C VAL A 113 -5.96 0.04 -11.83
N ARG A 114 -5.87 1.22 -12.45
CA ARG A 114 -5.30 1.41 -13.78
C ARG A 114 -3.83 0.97 -13.84
N HIS A 115 -3.09 1.19 -12.77
CA HIS A 115 -1.66 0.90 -12.63
C HIS A 115 -1.35 -0.28 -11.70
N ALA A 116 -2.29 -1.20 -11.51
CA ALA A 116 -2.13 -2.31 -10.57
C ALA A 116 -0.87 -3.15 -10.85
N ARG A 117 -0.58 -3.42 -12.14
CA ARG A 117 0.65 -4.11 -12.56
C ARG A 117 1.90 -3.33 -12.15
N ASP A 118 1.97 -2.05 -12.48
CA ASP A 118 3.14 -1.22 -12.15
C ASP A 118 3.39 -1.17 -10.63
N ILE A 119 2.33 -1.15 -9.81
CA ILE A 119 2.43 -1.18 -8.34
C ILE A 119 2.97 -2.53 -7.86
N LEU A 120 2.45 -3.64 -8.39
CA LEU A 120 2.87 -4.99 -8.02
C LEU A 120 4.34 -5.25 -8.40
N ASP A 121 4.79 -4.74 -9.53
CA ASP A 121 6.16 -4.89 -10.02
C ASP A 121 7.18 -4.01 -9.26
N ALA A 122 6.72 -2.94 -8.61
CA ALA A 122 7.60 -1.96 -7.96
C ALA A 122 8.24 -2.46 -6.66
N GLY A 123 7.57 -3.35 -5.94
CA GLY A 123 8.00 -3.72 -4.60
C GLY A 123 7.56 -5.13 -4.23
N PRO A 124 8.46 -5.95 -3.64
CA PRO A 124 8.11 -7.31 -3.24
C PRO A 124 7.23 -7.39 -2.00
N HIS A 125 7.05 -6.28 -1.29
CA HIS A 125 6.24 -6.22 -0.08
C HIS A 125 5.70 -4.82 0.11
N PHE A 126 4.39 -4.69 0.21
CA PHE A 126 3.72 -3.43 0.46
C PHE A 126 2.33 -3.64 1.08
N TRP A 127 1.76 -2.56 1.62
CA TRP A 127 0.38 -2.50 2.02
C TRP A 127 -0.41 -1.52 1.18
N ILE A 128 -1.69 -1.82 1.00
CA ILE A 128 -2.69 -0.91 0.45
C ILE A 128 -3.62 -0.50 1.59
N HIS A 129 -3.72 0.80 1.84
CA HIS A 129 -4.68 1.37 2.79
C HIS A 129 -5.72 2.25 2.07
N PRO A 130 -6.95 1.74 1.84
CA PRO A 130 -8.08 2.55 1.42
C PRO A 130 -8.43 3.57 2.50
N LEU A 131 -8.25 4.85 2.18
CA LEU A 131 -8.43 5.96 3.10
C LEU A 131 -9.92 6.21 3.35
N GLY A 132 -10.28 6.34 4.63
CA GLY A 132 -11.68 6.50 5.06
C GLY A 132 -12.39 5.18 5.36
N GLY A 133 -11.75 4.05 5.08
CA GLY A 133 -12.20 2.71 5.47
C GLY A 133 -11.37 2.11 6.60
N PRO A 134 -11.87 1.06 7.26
CA PRO A 134 -11.12 0.33 8.27
C PRO A 134 -10.23 -0.77 7.67
N ALA A 135 -10.08 -0.86 6.34
CA ALA A 135 -9.33 -1.94 5.72
C ALA A 135 -7.84 -1.62 5.59
N LEU A 136 -7.00 -2.64 5.76
CA LEU A 136 -5.60 -2.67 5.36
C LEU A 136 -5.34 -4.00 4.63
N ILE A 137 -4.66 -3.94 3.50
CA ILE A 137 -4.36 -5.11 2.67
C ILE A 137 -2.84 -5.26 2.63
N GLU A 138 -2.32 -6.39 3.09
CA GLU A 138 -0.89 -6.75 2.99
C GLU A 138 -0.67 -7.60 1.74
N CYS A 139 0.32 -7.24 0.93
CA CYS A 139 0.72 -7.94 -0.30
C CYS A 139 2.18 -8.38 -0.18
N LEU A 140 2.43 -9.68 -0.27
CA LEU A 140 3.77 -10.28 -0.13
C LEU A 140 4.30 -10.84 -1.46
N MET A 141 5.63 -10.97 -1.55
CA MET A 141 6.36 -11.43 -2.73
C MET A 141 5.96 -12.84 -3.17
N ASP A 142 5.56 -13.69 -2.22
CA ASP A 142 5.12 -15.07 -2.48
C ASP A 142 3.69 -15.16 -3.01
N GLY A 143 3.07 -14.00 -3.25
CA GLY A 143 1.72 -13.84 -3.76
C GLY A 143 0.62 -13.93 -2.72
N GLN A 144 0.97 -14.04 -1.45
CA GLN A 144 0.00 -13.96 -0.37
C GLN A 144 -0.56 -12.54 -0.27
N VAL A 145 -1.88 -12.44 -0.25
CA VAL A 145 -2.62 -11.21 0.03
C VAL A 145 -3.49 -11.42 1.26
N THR A 146 -3.31 -10.60 2.30
CA THR A 146 -4.11 -10.69 3.53
C THR A 146 -4.89 -9.39 3.74
N ILE A 147 -6.21 -9.50 3.90
CA ILE A 147 -7.11 -8.38 4.17
C ILE A 147 -7.45 -8.36 5.65
N VAL A 148 -7.25 -7.22 6.30
CA VAL A 148 -7.52 -7.04 7.73
C VAL A 148 -8.26 -5.76 8.04
N THR A 149 -9.06 -5.81 9.11
CA THR A 149 -9.66 -4.63 9.71
C THR A 149 -8.68 -3.97 10.68
N ILE A 150 -8.39 -2.69 10.46
CA ILE A 150 -7.66 -1.80 11.37
C ILE A 150 -8.43 -1.75 12.71
N PRO A 151 -7.77 -2.06 13.84
CA PRO A 151 -8.38 -1.98 15.15
C PRO A 151 -8.87 -0.56 15.48
N SER A 152 -10.17 -0.44 15.75
CA SER A 152 -10.80 0.73 16.36
C SER A 152 -10.41 0.82 17.84
N GLY A 153 -9.20 1.32 18.10
CA GLY A 153 -8.73 1.62 19.45
C GLY A 153 -9.61 2.62 20.19
#